data_AF-A0A7U7GBN1-F1
#
_entry.id   AF-A0A7U7GBN1-F1
#
_cell.length_a   1.000
_cell.length_b   1.000
_cell.length_c   1.000
_cell.angle_alpha   90.00
_cell.angle_beta   90.00
_cell.angle_gamma   90.00
#
_symmetry.space_group_name_H-M   'P 1'
#
loop_
_entity.id
_entity.type
_entity.pdbx_description
1 polymer ?
#
loop_
_entity_poly.entity_id
_entity_poly.type
_entity_poly.pdbx_seq_one_letter_code
_entity_poly.pdbx_strand_id
1 'polypeptide(L)'
;MTGIQFSIPQFTIHDLRRTASTRLNEMGYAGDVIEKALNHTQGGVRGIYNRAEYREQRQTMLQFWSDWVADLIDERKVIAFNFRKAG
;
A
#
# COMPACT_ATOMS: atom_id res chain seq x y z
N MET A 1 28.20 -18.56 -16.51
CA MET A 1 27.14 -18.46 -15.48
C MET A 1 25.93 -17.84 -16.16
N THR A 2 24.92 -18.64 -16.47
CA THR A 2 23.63 -18.13 -16.99
C THR A 2 22.91 -17.43 -15.85
N GLY A 3 22.86 -16.10 -15.90
CA GLY A 3 22.10 -15.30 -14.93
C GLY A 3 20.62 -15.66 -15.01
N ILE A 4 19.98 -15.79 -13.85
CA ILE A 4 18.52 -16.00 -13.80
C ILE A 4 17.86 -14.74 -14.34
N GLN A 5 17.24 -14.85 -15.52
CA GLN A 5 16.46 -13.77 -16.11
C GLN A 5 15.02 -13.89 -15.62
N PHE A 6 14.65 -13.05 -14.65
CA PHE A 6 13.26 -12.92 -14.25
C PHE A 6 12.52 -12.07 -15.30
N SER A 7 11.49 -12.64 -15.93
CA SER A 7 10.59 -11.89 -16.79
C SER A 7 9.59 -11.12 -15.92
N ILE A 8 10.03 -9.98 -15.37
CA ILE A 8 9.17 -9.08 -14.62
C ILE A 8 8.65 -8.01 -15.59
N PRO A 9 7.32 -7.77 -15.67
CA PRO A 9 6.76 -6.68 -16.43
C PRO A 9 7.37 -5.32 -16.03
N GLN A 10 7.39 -4.37 -16.95
CA GLN A 10 7.86 -3.02 -16.64
C GLN A 10 7.00 -2.39 -15.55
N PHE A 11 7.64 -1.90 -14.51
CA PHE A 11 6.99 -1.19 -13.42
C PHE A 11 6.41 0.16 -13.88
N THR A 12 5.20 0.47 -13.43
CA THR A 12 4.49 1.71 -13.74
C THR A 12 3.93 2.36 -12.47
N ILE A 13 3.48 3.61 -12.58
CA ILE A 13 2.80 4.30 -11.47
C ILE A 13 1.48 3.61 -11.05
N HIS A 14 0.88 2.81 -11.92
CA HIS A 14 -0.33 2.05 -11.59
C HIS A 14 -0.03 0.95 -10.55
N ASP A 15 1.16 0.37 -10.59
CA ASP A 15 1.57 -0.67 -9.66
C ASP A 15 1.60 -0.14 -8.22
N LEU A 16 1.97 1.14 -8.01
CA LEU A 16 1.88 1.79 -6.69
C LEU A 16 0.44 1.81 -6.14
N ARG A 17 -0.54 2.16 -7.00
CA ARG A 17 -1.95 2.15 -6.61
C ARG A 17 -2.43 0.74 -6.26
N ARG A 18 -1.99 -0.25 -7.04
CA ARG A 18 -2.32 -1.66 -6.80
C ARG A 18 -1.73 -2.15 -5.48
N THR A 19 -0.46 -1.87 -5.22
CA THR A 19 0.21 -2.20 -3.95
C THR A 19 -0.51 -1.59 -2.75
N ALA A 20 -0.86 -0.29 -2.83
CA ALA A 20 -1.59 0.38 -1.77
C ALA A 20 -2.98 -0.23 -1.54
N SER A 21 -3.74 -0.45 -2.62
CA SER A 21 -5.08 -1.03 -2.55
C SER A 21 -5.06 -2.42 -1.91
N THR A 22 -4.18 -3.32 -2.36
CA THR A 22 -4.06 -4.67 -1.82
C THR A 22 -3.76 -4.63 -0.32
N ARG A 23 -2.74 -3.87 0.09
CA ARG A 23 -2.33 -3.82 1.50
C ARG A 23 -3.42 -3.23 2.40
N LEU A 24 -4.08 -2.16 1.98
CA LEU A 24 -5.15 -1.53 2.76
C LEU A 24 -6.37 -2.46 2.91
N ASN A 25 -6.70 -3.25 1.89
CA ASN A 25 -7.73 -4.28 1.98
C ASN A 25 -7.32 -5.41 2.94
N GLU A 26 -6.09 -5.90 2.88
CA GLU A 26 -5.57 -6.94 3.79
C GLU A 26 -5.58 -6.50 5.25
N MET A 27 -5.47 -5.19 5.49
CA MET A 27 -5.58 -4.58 6.82
C MET A 27 -7.02 -4.35 7.29
N GLY A 28 -8.01 -4.67 6.45
CA GLY A 28 -9.43 -4.58 6.79
C GLY A 28 -10.03 -3.17 6.71
N TYR A 29 -9.35 -2.21 6.05
CA TYR A 29 -9.99 -0.93 5.75
C TYR A 29 -11.19 -1.13 4.81
N ALA A 30 -12.23 -0.32 5.00
CA ALA A 30 -13.43 -0.41 4.20
C ALA A 30 -13.14 -0.11 2.72
N GLY A 31 -13.53 -1.02 1.82
CA GLY A 31 -13.29 -0.90 0.39
C GLY A 31 -13.77 0.42 -0.21
N ASP A 32 -14.94 0.92 0.19
CA ASP A 32 -15.45 2.22 -0.30
C ASP A 32 -14.52 3.39 0.05
N VAL A 33 -13.84 3.34 1.19
CA VAL A 33 -12.88 4.36 1.63
C VAL A 33 -11.62 4.29 0.77
N ILE A 34 -11.14 3.08 0.48
CA ILE A 34 -9.98 2.81 -0.38
C ILE A 34 -10.27 3.30 -1.80
N GLU A 35 -11.38 2.86 -2.40
CA GLU A 35 -11.76 3.22 -3.77
C GLU A 35 -11.96 4.74 -3.92
N LYS A 36 -12.55 5.40 -2.91
CA LYS A 36 -12.70 6.86 -2.88
C LYS A 36 -11.36 7.58 -2.76
N ALA A 37 -10.38 7.01 -2.04
CA ALA A 37 -9.02 7.57 -1.97
C ALA A 37 -8.25 7.40 -3.29
N LEU A 38 -8.50 6.29 -4.01
CA LEU A 38 -7.92 6.03 -5.33
C LEU A 38 -8.58 6.81 -6.47
N ASN A 39 -9.65 7.57 -6.16
CA ASN A 39 -10.48 8.28 -7.13
C ASN A 39 -11.07 7.36 -8.20
N HIS A 40 -11.48 6.16 -7.78
CA HIS A 40 -12.15 5.22 -8.66
C HIS A 40 -13.63 5.56 -8.77
N THR A 41 -14.16 5.47 -9.99
CA THR A 41 -15.60 5.61 -10.24
C THR A 41 -16.31 4.32 -9.82
N GLN A 42 -17.22 4.42 -8.86
CA GLN A 42 -17.99 3.27 -8.41
C GLN A 42 -19.15 2.99 -9.39
N GLY A 43 -19.20 1.77 -9.92
CA GLY A 43 -20.23 1.36 -10.89
C GLY A 43 -21.54 0.88 -10.26
N GLY A 44 -22.55 0.72 -11.12
CA GLY A 44 -23.82 0.08 -10.78
C GLY A 44 -24.66 0.84 -9.74
N VAL A 45 -25.60 0.10 -9.13
CA VAL A 45 -26.54 0.65 -8.14
C VAL A 45 -25.81 1.28 -6.94
N ARG A 46 -24.70 0.68 -6.52
CA ARG A 46 -23.88 1.21 -5.41
C ARG A 46 -23.36 2.61 -5.72
N GLY A 47 -22.86 2.86 -6.93
CA GLY A 47 -22.39 4.19 -7.34
C GLY A 47 -23.50 5.25 -7.44
N ILE A 48 -24.75 4.84 -7.70
CA ILE A 48 -25.89 5.75 -7.74
C ILE A 48 -26.20 6.31 -6.35
N TYR A 49 -26.22 5.43 -5.35
CA TYR A 49 -26.65 5.74 -3.99
C TYR A 49 -25.51 6.16 -3.05
N ASN A 50 -24.29 5.64 -3.23
CA ASN A 50 -23.16 5.93 -2.36
C ASN A 50 -22.57 7.32 -2.68
N ARG A 51 -23.13 8.35 -2.05
CA ARG A 51 -22.65 9.75 -2.15
C ARG A 51 -21.71 10.15 -1.02
N ALA A 52 -21.35 9.21 -0.15
CA ALA A 52 -20.47 9.50 0.97
C ALA A 52 -19.04 9.84 0.51
N GLU A 53 -18.45 10.84 1.18
CA GLU A 53 -17.09 11.30 0.92
C GLU A 53 -16.04 10.61 1.80
N TYR A 54 -16.49 9.94 2.87
CA TYR A 54 -15.65 9.21 3.83
C TYR A 54 -14.44 10.01 4.30
N ARG A 55 -14.58 11.32 4.50
CA ARG A 55 -13.44 12.23 4.67
C ARG A 55 -12.57 11.85 5.87
N GLU A 56 -13.18 11.62 7.02
CA GLU A 56 -12.47 11.28 8.27
C GLU A 56 -11.82 9.89 8.19
N GLN A 57 -12.54 8.91 7.63
CA GLN A 57 -12.01 7.56 7.42
C GLN A 57 -10.85 7.57 6.43
N ARG A 58 -10.96 8.34 5.33
CA ARG A 58 -9.89 8.50 4.35
C ARG A 58 -8.68 9.17 4.97
N GLN A 59 -8.87 10.22 5.77
CA GLN A 59 -7.75 10.89 6.44
C GLN A 59 -7.00 9.94 7.37
N THR A 60 -7.72 9.18 8.20
CA THR A 60 -7.12 8.20 9.12
C THR A 60 -6.38 7.10 8.36
N MET A 61 -6.99 6.54 7.32
CA MET A 61 -6.39 5.51 6.49
C MET A 61 -5.15 6.01 5.73
N LEU A 62 -5.22 7.21 5.14
CA LEU A 62 -4.11 7.79 4.40
C LEU A 62 -2.97 8.23 5.32
N GLN A 63 -3.26 8.63 6.56
CA GLN A 63 -2.23 8.88 7.57
C GLN A 63 -1.46 7.59 7.88
N PHE A 64 -2.18 6.49 8.16
CA PHE A 64 -1.55 5.19 8.35
C PHE A 64 -0.69 4.78 7.14
N TRP A 65 -1.20 4.94 5.91
CA TRP A 65 -0.44 4.63 4.70
C TRP A 65 0.83 5.48 4.59
N SER A 66 0.73 6.79 4.89
CA SER A 66 1.86 7.71 4.91
C SER A 66 2.93 7.27 5.92
N ASP A 67 2.52 6.93 7.14
CA ASP A 67 3.43 6.49 8.20
C ASP A 67 4.14 5.19 7.80
N TRP A 68 3.41 4.24 7.21
CA TRP A 68 3.99 2.99 6.73
C TRP A 68 5.02 3.19 5.60
N VAL A 69 4.73 4.09 4.65
CA VAL A 69 5.69 4.43 3.59
C VAL A 69 6.92 5.12 4.17
N ALA A 70 6.75 6.02 5.14
CA ALA A 70 7.87 6.67 5.83
C ALA A 70 8.76 5.65 6.55
N ASP A 71 8.16 4.68 7.24
CA ASP A 71 8.87 3.58 7.91
C ASP A 71 9.68 2.70 6.94
N LEU A 72 9.22 2.52 5.69
CA LEU A 72 9.97 1.79 4.67
C LEU A 72 11.18 2.57 4.14
N ILE A 73 11.11 3.90 4.16
CA ILE A 73 12.15 4.79 3.65
C ILE A 73 13.24 5.01 4.71
N ASP A 74 12.90 5.01 6.00
CA ASP A 74 13.88 5.14 7.08
C ASP A 74 14.69 3.83 7.23
N GLU A 75 15.89 3.78 6.62
CA GLU A 75 16.83 2.65 6.58
C GLU A 75 17.32 2.16 7.98
N ARG A 76 16.82 2.73 9.09
CA ARG A 76 17.39 2.56 10.45
C ARG A 76 16.79 1.43 11.29
N LYS A 77 16.47 0.29 10.69
CA LYS A 77 16.31 -0.99 11.43
C LYS A 77 17.24 -2.07 10.88
N VAL A 78 18.51 -1.75 10.69
CA VAL A 78 19.54 -2.79 10.64
C VAL A 78 19.73 -3.29 12.06
N ILE A 79 19.16 -4.47 12.39
CA ILE A 79 19.52 -5.15 13.64
C ILE A 79 21.00 -5.57 13.49
N ALA A 80 21.90 -4.75 14.03
CA ALA A 80 23.32 -5.06 14.06
C ALA A 80 23.57 -6.18 15.08
N PHE A 81 23.42 -7.43 14.64
CA PHE A 81 23.93 -8.57 15.40
C PHE A 81 25.45 -8.61 15.29
N ASN A 82 26.14 -8.30 16.39
CA ASN A 82 27.56 -8.57 16.52
C ASN A 82 27.76 -10.09 16.63
N PHE A 83 28.03 -10.75 15.50
CA PHE A 83 28.53 -12.12 15.49
C PHE A 83 29.97 -12.12 16.03
N ARG A 84 30.12 -12.10 17.35
CA ARG A 84 31.41 -12.35 17.98
C ARG A 84 31.77 -13.80 17.69
N LYS A 85 32.81 -14.00 16.88
CA LYS A 85 33.38 -15.33 16.62
C LYS A 85 33.75 -15.94 17.98
N ALA A 86 33.08 -17.02 18.36
CA ALA A 86 33.50 -17.84 19.50
C ALA A 86 34.90 -18.35 19.16
N GLY A 87 35.86 -18.04 20.05
CA GLY A 87 37.22 -18.56 19.99
C GLY A 87 37.27 -20.04 20.33
#